data_AF-A0A2E2L6M5-F1
#
_entry.id   AF-A0A2E2L6M5-F1
#
_cell.length_a   1.000
_cell.length_b   1.000
_cell.length_c   1.000
_cell.angle_alpha   90.00
_cell.angle_beta   90.00
_cell.angle_gamma   90.00
#
_symmetry.space_group_name_H-M   'P 1'
#
loop_
_entity.id
_entity.type
_entity.pdbx_description
1 polymer ?
#
loop_
_entity_poly.entity_id
_entity_poly.type
_entity_poly.pdbx_seq_one_letter_code
_entity_poly.pdbx_strand_id
1 'polypeptide(L)'
;MEPRGSMTSPSLDAIVLAGGRATRFGADKAAATIDDETLLQRVVDAARRAGAVRVVVVGPRRPLRAGADVLWCREDPPFGGPAAGIGAAIGAVTADEVLVLACDLRRPTDALAALGAVPPGTDAVVPVDDAGRKQWLTARYRTAALRTAVHASGRVDGAAVRELMHTLECAHPVMAVDHLADVDTRADLNEAGGRASVARISEDDMADSPTHLSPEDLDAWVVSMRERFDLSVEAVPTGDILDLARDAAHAVARPAAPLAAFVAGFVAAREGGGPAKISEVIDEVSKLADRWKGAK
;
A
#
# COMPACT_ATOMS: atom_id res chain seq x y z
N MET A 1 -23.90 28.98 -40.95
CA MET A 1 -23.21 28.98 -39.64
C MET A 1 -23.86 27.88 -38.83
N GLU A 2 -23.33 26.65 -38.92
CA GLU A 2 -23.85 25.54 -38.13
C GLU A 2 -23.50 25.75 -36.66
N PRO A 3 -24.41 25.44 -35.72
CA PRO A 3 -24.12 25.56 -34.31
C PRO A 3 -23.07 24.50 -33.95
N ARG A 4 -21.89 24.93 -33.47
CA ARG A 4 -20.96 24.02 -32.80
C ARG A 4 -21.69 23.47 -31.58
N GLY A 5 -22.19 22.24 -31.68
CA GLY A 5 -22.76 21.53 -30.54
C GLY A 5 -21.77 21.59 -29.40
N SER A 6 -22.19 22.07 -28.23
CA SER A 6 -21.39 21.94 -27.02
C SER A 6 -21.22 20.45 -26.76
N MET A 7 -20.05 19.90 -27.11
CA MET A 7 -19.72 18.53 -26.72
C MET A 7 -19.58 18.55 -25.20
N THR A 8 -20.63 18.12 -24.50
CA THR A 8 -20.55 17.83 -23.07
C THR A 8 -19.49 16.75 -22.90
N SER A 9 -18.41 17.06 -22.19
CA SER A 9 -17.40 16.06 -21.86
C SER A 9 -18.06 14.90 -21.10
N PRO A 10 -17.67 13.64 -21.38
CA PRO A 10 -18.25 12.49 -20.70
C PRO A 10 -18.05 12.61 -19.19
N SER A 11 -19.06 12.18 -18.43
CA SER A 11 -18.94 12.14 -16.97
C SER A 11 -17.83 11.15 -16.57
N LEU A 12 -17.18 11.41 -15.44
CA LEU A 12 -16.03 10.62 -14.98
C LEU A 12 -16.16 10.21 -13.52
N ASP A 13 -15.87 8.94 -13.25
CA ASP A 13 -15.69 8.37 -11.91
C ASP A 13 -14.27 7.75 -11.79
N ALA A 14 -13.89 7.28 -10.61
CA ALA A 14 -12.65 6.55 -10.41
C ALA A 14 -12.81 5.34 -9.48
N ILE A 15 -12.09 4.27 -9.79
CA ILE A 15 -11.83 3.11 -8.93
C ILE A 15 -10.35 3.18 -8.53
N VAL A 16 -10.07 3.19 -7.23
CA VAL A 16 -8.71 3.18 -6.68
C VAL A 16 -8.48 1.87 -5.93
N LEU A 17 -7.55 1.06 -6.41
CA LEU A 17 -7.23 -0.26 -5.86
C LEU A 17 -6.15 -0.14 -4.78
N ALA A 18 -6.55 -0.36 -3.53
CA ALA A 18 -5.71 -0.22 -2.33
C ALA A 18 -5.63 -1.52 -1.50
N GLY A 19 -5.91 -2.67 -2.11
CA GLY A 19 -6.03 -3.99 -1.46
C GLY A 19 -4.74 -4.85 -1.42
N GLY A 20 -3.58 -4.31 -1.77
CA GLY A 20 -2.34 -5.09 -1.86
C GLY A 20 -1.80 -5.59 -0.50
N ARG A 21 -1.22 -6.80 -0.48
CA ARG A 21 -0.61 -7.41 0.72
C ARG A 21 0.67 -6.72 1.21
N ALA A 22 1.21 -5.75 0.46
CA ALA A 22 2.42 -4.99 0.76
C ALA A 22 3.64 -5.84 1.22
N THR A 23 3.74 -7.10 0.75
CA THR A 23 4.72 -8.09 1.21
C THR A 23 6.18 -7.68 0.98
N ARG A 24 6.44 -6.91 -0.09
CA ARG A 24 7.78 -6.37 -0.41
C ARG A 24 8.09 -5.04 0.29
N PHE A 25 7.07 -4.37 0.81
CA PHE A 25 7.18 -3.03 1.40
C PHE A 25 7.42 -3.07 2.92
N GLY A 26 7.09 -4.21 3.54
CA GLY A 26 7.24 -4.45 4.99
C GLY A 26 6.33 -3.59 5.87
N ALA A 27 5.42 -2.82 5.26
CA ALA A 27 4.51 -1.87 5.90
C ALA A 27 3.32 -1.59 4.97
N ASP A 28 2.25 -0.96 5.46
CA ASP A 28 1.10 -0.59 4.63
C ASP A 28 1.49 0.46 3.57
N LYS A 29 1.63 -0.01 2.32
CA LYS A 29 2.04 0.77 1.15
C LYS A 29 1.10 1.94 0.89
N ALA A 30 -0.22 1.73 0.98
CA ALA A 30 -1.21 2.78 0.72
C ALA A 30 -1.13 3.92 1.74
N ALA A 31 -0.65 3.62 2.96
CA ALA A 31 -0.43 4.59 4.02
C ALA A 31 0.96 5.23 3.99
N ALA A 32 1.89 4.74 3.15
CA ALA A 32 3.17 5.38 2.94
C ALA A 32 2.97 6.81 2.43
N THR A 33 3.88 7.72 2.79
CA THR A 33 3.73 9.15 2.54
C THR A 33 4.80 9.68 1.60
N ILE A 34 4.44 10.62 0.74
CA ILE A 34 5.36 11.48 -0.01
C ILE A 34 4.86 12.91 0.19
N ASP A 35 5.74 13.82 0.61
CA ASP A 35 5.38 15.20 0.99
C ASP A 35 4.30 15.26 2.09
N ASP A 36 4.44 14.42 3.12
CA ASP A 36 3.49 14.26 4.24
C ASP A 36 2.06 13.85 3.84
N GLU A 37 1.88 13.33 2.63
CA GLU A 37 0.60 12.87 2.12
C GLU A 37 0.63 11.40 1.73
N THR A 38 -0.38 10.62 2.13
CA THR A 38 -0.41 9.19 1.85
C THR A 38 -0.51 8.92 0.35
N LEU A 39 0.08 7.83 -0.14
CA LEU A 39 -0.01 7.44 -1.56
C LEU A 39 -1.48 7.34 -1.99
N LEU A 40 -2.33 6.74 -1.16
CA LEU A 40 -3.76 6.68 -1.41
C LEU A 40 -4.40 8.07 -1.55
N GLN A 41 -4.10 8.99 -0.64
CA GLN A 41 -4.66 10.34 -0.70
C GLN A 41 -4.19 11.06 -1.98
N ARG A 42 -2.91 10.95 -2.35
CA ARG A 42 -2.36 11.54 -3.59
C ARG A 42 -3.12 11.06 -4.84
N VAL A 43 -3.46 9.77 -4.90
CA VAL A 43 -4.21 9.18 -6.02
C VAL A 43 -5.67 9.65 -6.02
N VAL A 44 -6.33 9.67 -4.86
CA VAL A 44 -7.71 10.19 -4.72
C VAL A 44 -7.78 11.65 -5.18
N ASP A 45 -6.87 12.48 -4.70
CA ASP A 45 -6.80 13.90 -5.06
C ASP A 45 -6.53 14.10 -6.56
N ALA A 46 -5.66 13.29 -7.15
CA ALA A 46 -5.40 13.34 -8.59
C ALA A 46 -6.63 12.94 -9.41
N ALA A 47 -7.36 11.90 -9.00
CA ALA A 47 -8.62 11.51 -9.66
C ALA A 47 -9.67 12.63 -9.58
N ARG A 48 -9.80 13.29 -8.42
CA ARG A 48 -10.67 14.46 -8.26
C ARG A 48 -10.26 15.61 -9.17
N ARG A 49 -8.96 15.92 -9.26
CA ARG A 49 -8.43 16.94 -10.19
C ARG A 49 -8.69 16.61 -11.66
N ALA A 50 -8.69 15.32 -12.02
CA ALA A 50 -9.03 14.85 -13.36
C ALA A 50 -10.54 14.93 -13.68
N GLY A 51 -11.37 15.29 -12.70
CA GLY A 51 -12.82 15.47 -12.87
C GLY A 51 -13.68 14.31 -12.35
N ALA A 52 -13.11 13.37 -11.60
CA ALA A 52 -13.87 12.26 -11.03
C ALA A 52 -14.91 12.77 -10.00
N VAL A 53 -16.19 12.54 -10.27
CA VAL A 53 -17.32 12.95 -9.43
C VAL A 53 -17.56 11.94 -8.30
N ARG A 54 -17.33 10.65 -8.55
CA ARG A 54 -17.28 9.62 -7.51
C ARG A 54 -15.92 8.92 -7.53
N VAL A 55 -15.38 8.67 -6.35
CA VAL A 55 -14.17 7.86 -6.17
C VAL A 55 -14.53 6.67 -5.28
N VAL A 56 -14.33 5.46 -5.80
CA VAL A 56 -14.53 4.19 -5.10
C VAL A 56 -13.17 3.62 -4.74
N VAL A 57 -12.85 3.52 -3.46
CA VAL A 57 -11.61 2.94 -2.97
C VAL A 57 -11.87 1.48 -2.57
N VAL A 58 -11.04 0.59 -3.10
CA VAL A 58 -11.14 -0.86 -2.86
C VAL A 58 -10.05 -1.31 -1.92
N GLY A 59 -10.43 -1.92 -0.79
CA GLY A 59 -9.50 -2.44 0.21
C GLY A 59 -9.90 -2.05 1.63
N PRO A 60 -9.05 -2.32 2.62
CA PRO A 60 -9.31 -1.93 4.00
C PRO A 60 -9.41 -0.41 4.12
N ARG A 61 -10.34 0.05 4.96
CA ARG A 61 -10.57 1.48 5.22
C ARG A 61 -9.33 2.10 5.84
N ARG A 62 -8.99 3.31 5.40
CA ARG A 62 -7.83 4.08 5.90
C ARG A 62 -8.21 5.54 6.10
N PRO A 63 -7.55 6.25 7.03
CA PRO A 63 -7.74 7.69 7.18
C PRO A 63 -7.40 8.42 5.88
N LEU A 64 -8.32 9.28 5.45
CA LEU A 64 -8.13 10.29 4.41
C LEU A 64 -8.22 11.68 5.03
N ARG A 65 -7.74 12.70 4.32
CA ARG A 65 -7.91 14.11 4.71
C ARG A 65 -9.38 14.43 4.91
N ALA A 66 -9.67 15.28 5.90
CA ALA A 66 -11.02 15.73 6.16
C ALA A 66 -11.65 16.35 4.89
N GLY A 67 -12.86 15.91 4.54
CA GLY A 67 -13.56 16.34 3.33
C GLY A 67 -13.30 15.50 2.08
N ALA A 68 -12.38 14.52 2.12
CA ALA A 68 -12.24 13.52 1.06
C ALA A 68 -13.38 12.50 1.14
N ASP A 69 -14.50 12.79 0.49
CA ASP A 69 -15.62 11.86 0.38
C ASP A 69 -15.31 10.77 -0.67
N VAL A 70 -15.30 9.51 -0.24
CA VAL A 70 -15.08 8.34 -1.10
C VAL A 70 -16.01 7.21 -0.67
N LEU A 71 -16.39 6.37 -1.63
CA LEU A 71 -17.06 5.11 -1.33
C LEU A 71 -16.01 4.04 -1.07
N TRP A 72 -16.19 3.26 -0.01
CA TRP A 72 -15.33 2.13 0.29
C TRP A 72 -16.02 0.83 -0.05
N CYS A 73 -15.34 -0.05 -0.76
CA CYS A 73 -15.72 -1.45 -0.87
C CYS A 73 -14.50 -2.36 -0.68
N ARG A 74 -14.76 -3.65 -0.57
CA ARG A 74 -13.74 -4.69 -0.49
C ARG A 74 -14.18 -5.85 -1.35
N GLU A 75 -13.22 -6.47 -2.01
CA GLU A 75 -13.43 -7.76 -2.67
C GLU A 75 -13.72 -8.86 -1.63
N ASP A 76 -14.56 -9.82 -2.04
CA ASP A 76 -14.93 -10.99 -1.25
C ASP A 76 -14.74 -12.26 -2.10
N PRO A 77 -13.81 -13.17 -1.74
CA PRO A 77 -12.91 -13.08 -0.59
C PRO A 77 -11.85 -11.96 -0.74
N PRO A 78 -11.30 -11.45 0.38
CA PRO A 78 -10.25 -10.44 0.33
C PRO A 78 -8.96 -11.00 -0.30
N PHE A 79 -8.18 -10.12 -0.93
CA PHE A 79 -6.91 -10.43 -1.59
C PHE A 79 -7.05 -11.26 -2.88
N GLY A 80 -8.21 -11.20 -3.53
CA GLY A 80 -8.46 -11.77 -4.86
C GLY A 80 -7.71 -11.03 -5.99
N GLY A 81 -7.09 -9.90 -5.67
CA GLY A 81 -6.23 -9.15 -6.58
C GLY A 81 -6.98 -8.11 -7.41
N PRO A 82 -6.28 -7.36 -8.27
CA PRO A 82 -6.85 -6.16 -8.89
C PRO A 82 -8.12 -6.41 -9.73
N ALA A 83 -8.26 -7.57 -10.38
CA ALA A 83 -9.47 -7.91 -11.13
C ALA A 83 -10.69 -8.10 -10.21
N ALA A 84 -10.51 -8.77 -9.07
CA ALA A 84 -11.54 -8.91 -8.04
C ALA A 84 -11.95 -7.54 -7.49
N GLY A 85 -10.97 -6.66 -7.27
CA GLY A 85 -11.24 -5.31 -6.78
C GLY A 85 -12.04 -4.45 -7.77
N ILE A 86 -11.72 -4.53 -9.07
CA ILE A 86 -12.53 -3.91 -10.13
C ILE A 86 -13.95 -4.49 -10.11
N GLY A 87 -14.09 -5.81 -10.00
CA GLY A 87 -15.38 -6.48 -9.91
C GLY A 87 -16.22 -6.02 -8.71
N ALA A 88 -15.60 -5.83 -7.56
CA ALA A 88 -16.27 -5.34 -6.34
C ALA A 88 -16.71 -3.87 -6.44
N ALA A 89 -16.00 -3.05 -7.23
CA ALA A 89 -16.25 -1.61 -7.33
C ALA A 89 -17.16 -1.21 -8.50
N ILE A 90 -17.17 -1.97 -9.61
CA ILE A 90 -17.83 -1.56 -10.86
C ILE A 90 -19.34 -1.32 -10.70
N GLY A 91 -19.98 -1.99 -9.74
CA GLY A 91 -21.39 -1.77 -9.40
C GLY A 91 -21.70 -0.37 -8.85
N ALA A 92 -20.73 0.29 -8.23
CA ALA A 92 -20.88 1.62 -7.63
C ALA A 92 -20.55 2.77 -8.59
N VAL A 93 -19.99 2.47 -9.78
CA VAL A 93 -19.63 3.45 -10.80
C VAL A 93 -20.84 3.75 -11.69
N THR A 94 -21.12 5.03 -11.93
CA THR A 94 -22.29 5.49 -12.71
C THR A 94 -21.95 6.42 -13.85
N ALA A 95 -20.75 7.01 -13.85
CA ALA A 95 -20.27 7.87 -14.91
C ALA A 95 -20.06 7.12 -16.25
N ASP A 96 -20.00 7.87 -17.36
CA ASP A 96 -19.80 7.34 -18.71
C ASP A 96 -18.42 6.67 -18.85
N GLU A 97 -17.42 7.27 -18.19
CA GLU A 97 -16.05 6.79 -18.16
C GLU A 97 -15.55 6.65 -16.71
N VAL A 98 -14.58 5.77 -16.52
CA VAL A 98 -14.00 5.47 -15.22
C VAL A 98 -12.48 5.35 -15.31
N LEU A 99 -11.79 6.02 -14.40
CA LEU A 99 -10.37 5.79 -14.14
C LEU A 99 -10.22 4.52 -13.29
N VAL A 100 -9.33 3.61 -13.68
CA VAL A 100 -8.91 2.49 -12.82
C VAL A 100 -7.46 2.71 -12.44
N LEU A 101 -7.23 2.90 -11.14
CA LEU A 101 -5.98 3.41 -10.59
C LEU A 101 -5.42 2.47 -9.52
N ALA A 102 -4.13 2.17 -9.60
CA ALA A 102 -3.38 1.63 -8.47
C ALA A 102 -3.17 2.74 -7.42
N CYS A 103 -3.12 2.38 -6.13
CA CYS A 103 -2.96 3.35 -5.05
C CYS A 103 -1.53 3.88 -4.85
N ASP A 104 -0.57 3.38 -5.62
CA ASP A 104 0.88 3.51 -5.41
C ASP A 104 1.60 4.19 -6.57
N LEU A 105 0.87 4.91 -7.42
CA LEU A 105 1.43 5.74 -8.48
C LEU A 105 2.38 6.79 -7.88
N ARG A 106 3.58 6.92 -8.45
CA ARG A 106 4.58 7.91 -8.02
C ARG A 106 4.12 9.34 -8.30
N ARG A 107 3.59 9.57 -9.52
CA ARG A 107 3.20 10.88 -10.04
C ARG A 107 1.75 10.88 -10.57
N PRO A 108 0.73 10.61 -9.73
CA PRO A 108 -0.63 10.39 -10.20
C PRO A 108 -1.24 11.61 -10.90
N THR A 109 -0.92 12.84 -10.46
CA THR A 109 -1.42 14.07 -11.12
C THR A 109 -0.88 14.19 -12.55
N ASP A 110 0.41 13.93 -12.77
CA ASP A 110 1.04 14.03 -14.10
C ASP A 110 0.57 12.90 -15.01
N ALA A 111 0.44 11.68 -14.47
CA ALA A 111 -0.10 10.53 -15.17
C ALA A 111 -1.51 10.82 -15.71
N LEU A 112 -2.40 11.34 -14.85
CA LEU A 112 -3.78 11.61 -15.22
C LEU A 112 -3.94 12.85 -16.11
N ALA A 113 -3.08 13.86 -15.97
CA ALA A 113 -3.09 15.01 -16.87
C ALA A 113 -2.69 14.63 -18.31
N ALA A 114 -1.78 13.65 -18.45
CA ALA A 114 -1.39 13.10 -19.75
C ALA A 114 -2.40 12.08 -20.31
N LEU A 115 -3.29 11.54 -19.45
CA LEU A 115 -4.29 10.56 -19.84
C LEU A 115 -5.56 11.25 -20.39
N GLY A 116 -5.72 11.22 -21.71
CA GLY A 116 -6.88 11.80 -22.39
C GLY A 116 -8.20 11.06 -22.13
N ALA A 117 -9.31 11.66 -22.58
CA ALA A 117 -10.61 10.98 -22.65
C ALA A 117 -10.59 9.80 -23.62
N VAL A 118 -11.54 8.87 -23.49
CA VAL A 118 -11.56 7.69 -24.37
C VAL A 118 -11.99 8.08 -25.79
N PRO A 119 -11.14 7.84 -26.81
CA PRO A 119 -11.48 8.17 -28.19
C PRO A 119 -12.77 7.49 -28.65
N PRO A 120 -13.57 8.13 -29.52
CA PRO A 120 -14.69 7.48 -30.18
C PRO A 120 -14.24 6.17 -30.86
N GLY A 121 -15.06 5.12 -30.75
CA GLY A 121 -14.75 3.82 -31.35
C GLY A 121 -13.68 2.99 -30.62
N THR A 122 -13.29 3.39 -29.40
CA THR A 122 -12.46 2.57 -28.51
C THR A 122 -13.14 2.42 -27.14
N ASP A 123 -12.79 1.35 -26.42
CA ASP A 123 -13.29 1.04 -25.09
C ASP A 123 -12.45 1.63 -23.98
N ALA A 124 -11.16 1.87 -24.23
CA ALA A 124 -10.24 2.36 -23.21
C ALA A 124 -9.04 3.12 -23.77
N VAL A 125 -8.42 3.93 -22.93
CA VAL A 125 -7.07 4.47 -23.10
C VAL A 125 -6.20 3.83 -22.04
N VAL A 126 -5.26 3.00 -22.49
CA VAL A 126 -4.34 2.26 -21.64
C VAL A 126 -2.93 2.65 -22.05
N PRO A 127 -2.24 3.53 -21.32
CA PRO A 127 -0.94 4.00 -21.74
C PRO A 127 0.09 2.86 -21.73
N VAL A 128 1.10 3.02 -22.58
CA VAL A 128 2.26 2.14 -22.62
C VAL A 128 3.51 2.92 -22.25
N ASP A 129 4.42 2.27 -21.54
CA ASP A 129 5.75 2.82 -21.31
C ASP A 129 6.66 2.62 -22.55
N ASP A 130 7.88 3.17 -22.49
CA ASP A 130 8.87 3.06 -23.58
C ASP A 130 9.28 1.61 -23.89
N ALA A 131 9.02 0.67 -22.98
CA ALA A 131 9.22 -0.77 -23.16
C ALA A 131 7.98 -1.49 -23.73
N GLY A 132 6.90 -0.74 -24.05
CA GLY A 132 5.65 -1.26 -24.58
C GLY A 132 4.75 -1.93 -23.54
N ARG A 133 5.04 -1.79 -22.24
CA ARG A 133 4.22 -2.39 -21.18
C ARG A 133 2.96 -1.56 -20.96
N LYS A 134 1.81 -2.24 -21.05
CA LYS A 134 0.48 -1.66 -20.85
C LYS A 134 0.20 -1.44 -19.36
N GLN A 135 -0.21 -0.23 -19.01
CA GLN A 135 -0.55 0.15 -17.64
C GLN A 135 -2.06 0.06 -17.40
N TRP A 136 -2.56 -1.15 -17.18
CA TRP A 136 -4.00 -1.41 -17.00
C TRP A 136 -4.61 -0.72 -15.78
N LEU A 137 -3.78 -0.41 -14.78
CA LEU A 137 -4.16 0.24 -13.52
C LEU A 137 -3.72 1.72 -13.46
N THR A 138 -3.45 2.31 -14.63
CA THR A 138 -3.28 3.75 -14.83
C THR A 138 -3.99 4.12 -16.13
N ALA A 139 -5.28 3.78 -16.19
CA ALA A 139 -6.03 3.77 -17.45
C ALA A 139 -7.46 4.28 -17.27
N ARG A 140 -8.05 4.69 -18.39
CA ARG A 140 -9.41 5.22 -18.47
C ARG A 140 -10.25 4.33 -19.38
N TYR A 141 -11.42 3.95 -18.92
CA TYR A 141 -12.30 2.99 -19.60
C TYR A 141 -13.68 3.60 -19.80
N ARG A 142 -14.36 3.21 -20.88
CA ARG A 142 -15.81 3.34 -20.95
C ARG A 142 -16.41 2.41 -19.90
N THR A 143 -17.23 2.96 -19.02
CA THR A 143 -17.83 2.21 -17.90
C THR A 143 -18.63 1.01 -18.42
N ALA A 144 -19.37 1.17 -19.51
CA ALA A 144 -20.15 0.10 -20.11
C ALA A 144 -19.29 -1.06 -20.64
N ALA A 145 -18.16 -0.77 -21.28
CA ALA A 145 -17.25 -1.79 -21.80
C ALA A 145 -16.55 -2.54 -20.66
N LEU A 146 -16.05 -1.80 -19.66
CA LEU A 146 -15.44 -2.39 -18.46
C LEU A 146 -16.44 -3.29 -17.70
N ARG A 147 -17.68 -2.83 -17.54
CA ARG A 147 -18.74 -3.63 -16.91
C ARG A 147 -19.00 -4.91 -17.69
N THR A 148 -19.13 -4.84 -19.01
CA THR A 148 -19.31 -6.03 -19.86
C THR A 148 -18.15 -7.00 -19.71
N ALA A 149 -16.91 -6.52 -19.72
CA ALA A 149 -15.72 -7.34 -19.53
C ALA A 149 -15.72 -8.07 -18.18
N VAL A 150 -16.07 -7.38 -17.08
CA VAL A 150 -16.21 -7.99 -15.75
C VAL A 150 -17.26 -9.11 -15.74
N HIS A 151 -18.43 -8.89 -16.36
CA HIS A 151 -19.48 -9.91 -16.41
C HIS A 151 -19.09 -11.10 -17.28
N ALA A 152 -18.43 -10.86 -18.41
CA ALA A 152 -18.02 -11.90 -19.35
C ALA A 152 -16.90 -12.80 -18.80
N SER A 153 -16.04 -12.26 -17.92
CA SER A 153 -14.92 -13.01 -17.35
C SER A 153 -15.36 -14.24 -16.54
N GLY A 154 -16.56 -14.21 -15.93
CA GLY A 154 -17.14 -15.32 -15.16
C GLY A 154 -16.43 -15.64 -13.83
N ARG A 155 -15.14 -15.31 -13.69
CA ARG A 155 -14.33 -15.41 -12.47
C ARG A 155 -13.33 -14.27 -12.40
N VAL A 156 -13.53 -13.35 -11.46
CA VAL A 156 -12.62 -12.22 -11.20
C VAL A 156 -11.61 -12.49 -10.09
N ASP A 157 -11.89 -13.46 -9.22
CA ASP A 157 -11.00 -13.84 -8.12
C ASP A 157 -9.74 -14.56 -8.64
N GLY A 158 -8.57 -14.01 -8.29
CA GLY A 158 -7.25 -14.48 -8.72
C GLY A 158 -6.96 -14.26 -10.20
N ALA A 159 -7.84 -13.60 -10.96
CA ALA A 159 -7.68 -13.37 -12.38
C ALA A 159 -6.66 -12.24 -12.64
N ALA A 160 -5.89 -12.37 -13.72
CA ALA A 160 -5.02 -11.28 -14.14
C ALA A 160 -5.87 -10.16 -14.78
N VAL A 161 -5.57 -8.89 -14.49
CA VAL A 161 -6.27 -7.75 -15.13
C VAL A 161 -6.19 -7.82 -16.64
N ARG A 162 -5.07 -8.30 -17.19
CA ARG A 162 -4.92 -8.50 -18.63
C ARG A 162 -5.95 -9.48 -19.20
N GLU A 163 -6.32 -10.53 -18.46
CA GLU A 163 -7.35 -11.48 -18.87
C GLU A 163 -8.72 -10.83 -18.83
N LEU A 164 -8.99 -9.98 -17.83
CA LEU A 164 -10.21 -9.21 -17.76
C LEU A 164 -10.35 -8.24 -18.96
N MET A 165 -9.26 -7.60 -19.38
CA MET A 165 -9.29 -6.55 -20.41
C MET A 165 -9.00 -7.05 -21.83
N HIS A 166 -8.79 -8.35 -22.06
CA HIS A 166 -8.27 -8.85 -23.33
C HIS A 166 -9.18 -8.61 -24.55
N THR A 167 -10.48 -8.41 -24.33
CA THR A 167 -11.48 -8.15 -25.38
C THR A 167 -11.69 -6.67 -25.67
N LEU A 168 -11.10 -5.77 -24.88
CA LEU A 168 -11.32 -4.33 -25.03
C LEU A 168 -10.49 -3.74 -26.17
N GLU A 169 -11.14 -2.94 -27.01
CA GLU A 169 -10.44 -2.14 -28.01
C GLU A 169 -9.78 -0.92 -27.35
N CYS A 170 -8.45 -0.93 -27.25
CA CYS A 170 -7.71 0.07 -26.47
C CYS A 170 -6.86 0.98 -27.36
N ALA A 171 -6.90 2.29 -27.09
CA ALA A 171 -5.86 3.22 -27.51
C ALA A 171 -4.66 3.13 -26.56
N HIS A 172 -3.44 3.17 -27.11
CA HIS A 172 -2.19 2.99 -26.37
C HIS A 172 -1.23 4.18 -26.56
N PRO A 173 -1.51 5.34 -25.94
CA PRO A 173 -0.56 6.45 -25.98
C PRO A 173 0.74 6.05 -25.28
N VAL A 174 1.87 6.41 -25.89
CA VAL A 174 3.18 6.27 -25.25
C VAL A 174 3.34 7.40 -24.25
N MET A 175 3.68 7.07 -23.01
CA MET A 175 3.94 8.03 -21.94
C MET A 175 5.31 7.78 -21.32
N ALA A 176 5.95 8.85 -20.86
CA ALA A 176 7.23 8.75 -20.18
C ALA A 176 7.15 7.78 -18.99
N VAL A 177 8.16 6.92 -18.85
CA VAL A 177 8.24 5.92 -17.77
C VAL A 177 8.01 6.55 -16.40
N ASP A 178 8.54 7.75 -16.16
CA ASP A 178 8.39 8.48 -14.90
C ASP A 178 6.92 8.81 -14.55
N HIS A 179 6.07 9.03 -15.55
CA HIS A 179 4.63 9.26 -15.32
C HIS A 179 3.88 7.97 -15.00
N LEU A 180 4.44 6.82 -15.34
CA LEU A 180 3.80 5.50 -15.21
C LEU A 180 4.44 4.65 -14.10
N ALA A 181 5.39 5.21 -13.35
CA ALA A 181 6.12 4.49 -12.33
C ALA A 181 5.30 4.33 -11.03
N ASP A 182 5.40 3.15 -10.44
CA ASP A 182 4.83 2.82 -9.14
C ASP A 182 5.89 2.94 -8.03
N VAL A 183 5.43 3.02 -6.78
CA VAL A 183 6.28 3.06 -5.58
C VAL A 183 6.36 1.66 -4.95
N ASP A 184 7.00 0.70 -5.61
CA ASP A 184 6.96 -0.72 -5.21
C ASP A 184 7.79 -1.12 -4.01
N THR A 185 8.88 -0.39 -3.77
CA THR A 185 9.87 -0.71 -2.76
C THR A 185 10.16 0.48 -1.86
N ARG A 186 10.90 0.23 -0.77
CA ARG A 186 11.41 1.30 0.08
C ARG A 186 12.38 2.21 -0.68
N ALA A 187 13.16 1.67 -1.61
CA ALA A 187 14.07 2.45 -2.45
C ALA A 187 13.29 3.42 -3.34
N ASP A 188 12.21 2.94 -3.98
CA ASP A 188 11.32 3.78 -4.80
C ASP A 188 10.71 4.91 -3.98
N LEU A 189 10.25 4.58 -2.76
CA LEU A 189 9.67 5.56 -1.84
C LEU A 189 10.71 6.62 -1.45
N ASN A 190 11.92 6.21 -1.09
CA ASN A 190 13.00 7.13 -0.71
C ASN A 190 13.42 8.03 -1.88
N GLU A 191 13.51 7.48 -3.09
CA GLU A 191 13.79 8.23 -4.32
C GLU A 191 12.70 9.28 -4.61
N ALA A 192 11.45 8.96 -4.28
CA ALA A 192 10.35 9.91 -4.35
C ALA A 192 10.33 10.93 -3.18
N GLY A 193 11.30 10.90 -2.25
CA GLY A 193 11.32 11.74 -1.06
C GLY A 193 10.31 11.32 0.02
N GLY A 194 9.78 10.10 -0.07
CA GLY A 194 8.75 9.57 0.80
C GLY A 194 9.25 8.89 2.07
N ARG A 195 8.31 8.61 2.97
CA ARG A 195 8.51 7.91 4.25
C ARG A 195 7.43 6.84 4.40
N ALA A 196 7.81 5.64 4.82
CA ALA A 196 6.79 4.62 5.06
C ALA A 196 5.95 4.98 6.28
N SER A 197 4.71 4.51 6.27
CA SER A 197 3.86 4.63 7.45
C SER A 197 4.50 3.86 8.60
N VAL A 198 4.66 4.54 9.73
CA VAL A 198 4.89 3.90 11.04
C VAL A 198 3.54 3.64 11.72
N ALA A 199 2.46 3.52 10.92
CA ALA A 199 1.11 3.48 11.42
C ALA A 199 0.97 2.32 12.41
N ARG A 200 0.67 2.70 13.66
CA ARG A 200 0.35 1.83 14.78
C ARG A 200 -0.79 0.92 14.32
N ILE A 201 -0.55 -0.38 14.36
CA ILE A 201 -1.61 -1.38 14.23
C ILE A 201 -2.72 -0.98 15.21
N SER A 202 -3.90 -0.63 14.69
CA SER A 202 -5.08 -0.35 15.50
C SER A 202 -5.50 -1.64 16.20
N GLU A 203 -6.02 -1.55 17.43
CA GLU A 203 -6.57 -2.70 18.14
C GLU A 203 -7.73 -3.37 17.37
N ASP A 204 -8.40 -2.64 16.46
CA ASP A 204 -9.45 -3.18 15.58
C ASP A 204 -8.91 -4.05 14.42
N ASP A 205 -7.64 -3.88 13.99
CA ASP A 205 -7.04 -4.70 12.92
C ASP A 205 -6.62 -6.10 13.43
N MET A 206 -6.67 -6.33 14.75
CA MET A 206 -6.33 -7.62 15.37
C MET A 206 -7.46 -8.65 15.29
N ALA A 207 -8.69 -8.25 14.96
CA ALA A 207 -9.82 -9.17 14.96
C ALA A 207 -9.84 -10.13 13.76
N ASP A 208 -9.05 -9.89 12.70
CA ASP A 208 -9.18 -10.62 11.42
C ASP A 208 -7.84 -11.04 10.78
N SER A 209 -6.76 -11.12 11.58
CA SER A 209 -5.46 -11.64 11.13
C SER A 209 -5.05 -12.83 12.01
N PRO A 210 -4.84 -14.04 11.47
CA PRO A 210 -4.37 -15.17 12.25
C PRO A 210 -2.86 -15.00 12.48
N THR A 211 -2.49 -14.12 13.39
CA THR A 211 -1.08 -13.89 13.76
C THR A 211 -0.94 -13.61 15.25
N HIS A 212 -1.41 -14.53 16.08
CA HIS A 212 -0.65 -14.82 17.29
C HIS A 212 0.37 -15.89 16.89
N LEU A 213 1.64 -15.50 16.70
CA LEU A 213 2.72 -16.50 16.77
C LEU A 213 2.61 -17.14 18.15
N SER A 214 2.43 -18.46 18.20
CA SER A 214 2.58 -19.16 19.47
C SER A 214 4.03 -19.00 19.96
N PRO A 215 4.31 -19.16 21.26
CA PRO A 215 5.68 -19.21 21.76
C PRO A 215 6.55 -20.21 20.99
N GLU A 216 5.98 -21.32 20.55
CA GLU A 216 6.64 -22.36 19.74
C GLU A 216 7.02 -21.87 18.33
N ASP A 217 6.16 -21.08 17.68
CA ASP A 217 6.45 -20.49 16.36
C ASP A 217 7.58 -19.44 16.44
N LEU A 218 7.63 -18.70 17.55
CA LEU A 218 8.70 -17.73 17.81
C LEU A 218 10.04 -18.44 18.02
N ASP A 219 10.06 -19.52 18.79
CA ASP A 219 11.27 -20.32 19.00
C ASP A 219 11.78 -20.93 17.69
N ALA A 220 10.89 -21.50 16.87
CA ALA A 220 11.24 -22.03 15.55
C ALA A 220 11.81 -20.94 14.61
N TRP A 221 11.26 -19.73 14.66
CA TRP A 221 11.75 -18.59 13.89
C TRP A 221 13.13 -18.12 14.36
N VAL A 222 13.38 -18.08 15.68
CA VAL A 222 14.70 -17.76 16.25
C VAL A 222 15.74 -18.80 15.83
N VAL A 223 15.41 -20.09 15.83
CA VAL A 223 16.28 -21.15 15.32
C VAL A 223 16.64 -20.90 13.85
N SER A 224 15.64 -20.59 13.02
CA SER A 224 15.86 -20.30 11.59
C SER A 224 16.80 -19.11 11.37
N MET A 225 16.70 -18.06 12.19
CA MET A 225 17.61 -16.92 12.14
C MET A 225 19.03 -17.30 12.57
N ARG A 226 19.17 -18.10 13.64
CA ARG A 226 20.48 -18.57 14.11
C ARG A 226 21.20 -19.38 13.04
N GLU A 227 20.50 -20.31 12.39
CA GLU A 227 21.06 -21.10 11.29
C GLU A 227 21.48 -20.23 10.11
N ARG A 228 20.66 -19.23 9.76
CA ARG A 228 20.93 -18.36 8.61
C ARG A 228 22.15 -17.46 8.81
N PHE A 229 22.37 -17.00 10.04
CA PHE A 229 23.39 -16.02 10.38
C PHE A 229 24.58 -16.61 11.16
N ASP A 230 24.64 -17.93 11.29
CA ASP A 230 25.70 -18.66 12.01
C ASP A 230 25.89 -18.16 13.45
N LEU A 231 24.76 -17.98 14.16
CA LEU A 231 24.74 -17.48 15.54
C LEU A 231 24.68 -18.64 16.54
N SER A 232 25.50 -18.58 17.59
CA SER A 232 25.39 -19.54 18.70
C SER A 232 24.06 -19.35 19.46
N VAL A 233 23.61 -20.40 20.16
CA VAL A 233 22.41 -20.34 21.01
C VAL A 233 22.51 -19.22 22.04
N GLU A 234 23.69 -19.01 22.59
CA GLU A 234 23.97 -17.99 23.60
C GLU A 234 24.08 -16.58 23.01
N ALA A 235 24.34 -16.43 21.70
CA ALA A 235 24.55 -15.13 21.07
C ALA A 235 23.31 -14.22 21.08
N VAL A 236 22.12 -14.80 21.19
CA VAL A 236 20.85 -14.07 21.17
C VAL A 236 20.02 -14.44 22.41
N PRO A 237 20.06 -13.62 23.48
CA PRO A 237 19.24 -13.81 24.67
C PRO A 237 17.80 -13.34 24.40
N THR A 238 17.03 -14.18 23.71
CA THR A 238 15.66 -13.85 23.26
C THR A 238 14.76 -13.41 24.41
N GLY A 239 14.82 -14.09 25.57
CA GLY A 239 14.02 -13.75 26.76
C GLY A 239 14.27 -12.31 27.22
N ASP A 240 15.54 -11.96 27.42
CA ASP A 240 15.95 -10.63 27.89
C ASP A 240 15.57 -9.52 26.91
N ILE A 241 15.65 -9.80 25.60
CA ILE A 241 15.22 -8.86 24.55
C ILE A 241 13.70 -8.64 24.61
N LEU A 242 12.91 -9.70 24.81
CA LEU A 242 11.46 -9.60 24.90
C LEU A 242 11.02 -8.91 26.20
N ASP A 243 11.72 -9.14 27.30
CA ASP A 243 11.46 -8.47 28.58
C ASP A 243 11.83 -6.98 28.50
N LEU A 244 12.97 -6.61 27.90
CA LEU A 244 13.30 -5.20 27.61
C LEU A 244 12.24 -4.53 26.73
N ALA A 245 11.80 -5.20 25.66
CA ALA A 245 10.75 -4.68 24.79
C ALA A 245 9.46 -4.45 25.58
N ARG A 246 9.09 -5.39 26.47
CA ARG A 246 7.94 -5.27 27.37
C ARG A 246 8.10 -4.07 28.30
N ASP A 247 9.25 -3.93 28.97
CA ASP A 247 9.49 -2.87 29.94
C ASP A 247 9.45 -1.49 29.28
N ALA A 248 10.12 -1.34 28.14
CA ALA A 248 10.09 -0.09 27.37
C ALA A 248 8.68 0.28 26.89
N ALA A 249 7.88 -0.70 26.45
CA ALA A 249 6.50 -0.47 26.06
C ALA A 249 5.63 0.05 27.22
N HIS A 250 5.82 -0.51 28.42
CA HIS A 250 5.04 -0.14 29.61
C HIS A 250 5.51 1.15 30.27
N ALA A 251 6.83 1.40 30.30
CA ALA A 251 7.42 2.52 31.02
C ALA A 251 7.48 3.82 30.20
N VAL A 252 7.65 3.72 28.88
CA VAL A 252 7.81 4.89 27.99
C VAL A 252 6.57 5.10 27.12
N ALA A 253 6.33 4.17 26.19
CA ALA A 253 5.17 4.06 25.29
C ALA A 253 5.33 2.82 24.42
N ARG A 254 4.22 2.23 23.91
CA ARG A 254 4.26 1.04 23.02
C ARG A 254 5.32 1.10 21.90
N PRO A 255 5.54 2.22 21.17
CA PRO A 255 6.58 2.30 20.14
C PRO A 255 8.03 2.24 20.63
N ALA A 256 8.29 2.37 21.93
CA ALA A 256 9.63 2.32 22.50
C ALA A 256 10.22 0.90 22.52
N ALA A 257 9.38 -0.14 22.47
CA ALA A 257 9.80 -1.55 22.45
C ALA A 257 10.84 -1.88 21.36
N PRO A 258 10.56 -1.67 20.05
CA PRO A 258 11.54 -1.96 19.00
C PRO A 258 12.76 -1.03 19.05
N LEU A 259 12.58 0.22 19.51
CA LEU A 259 13.68 1.18 19.60
C LEU A 259 14.68 0.77 20.70
N ALA A 260 14.18 0.36 21.86
CA ALA A 260 15.00 -0.10 22.98
C ALA A 260 15.81 -1.35 22.59
N ALA A 261 15.16 -2.34 21.96
CA ALA A 261 15.83 -3.55 21.47
C ALA A 261 16.93 -3.24 20.43
N PHE A 262 16.65 -2.33 19.47
CA PHE A 262 17.66 -1.93 18.48
C PHE A 262 18.85 -1.20 19.12
N VAL A 263 18.60 -0.24 20.01
CA VAL A 263 19.66 0.51 20.69
C VAL A 263 20.52 -0.42 21.55
N ALA A 264 19.89 -1.34 22.29
CA ALA A 264 20.62 -2.31 23.10
C ALA A 264 21.54 -3.19 22.25
N GLY A 265 21.03 -3.75 21.15
CA GLY A 265 21.82 -4.53 20.21
C GLY A 265 22.95 -3.73 19.54
N PHE A 266 22.68 -2.48 19.15
CA PHE A 266 23.66 -1.62 18.49
C PHE A 266 24.80 -1.22 19.43
N VAL A 267 24.50 -0.85 20.67
CA VAL A 267 25.51 -0.51 21.68
C VAL A 267 26.32 -1.75 22.05
N ALA A 268 25.68 -2.88 22.31
CA ALA A 268 26.38 -4.13 22.62
C ALA A 268 27.35 -4.55 21.51
N ALA A 269 26.94 -4.40 20.24
CA ALA A 269 27.79 -4.69 19.09
C ALA A 269 29.01 -3.75 18.99
N ARG A 270 28.87 -2.47 19.35
CA ARG A 270 29.98 -1.51 19.36
C ARG A 270 31.00 -1.77 20.49
N GLU A 271 30.57 -2.39 21.57
CA GLU A 271 31.39 -2.65 22.77
C GLU A 271 32.03 -4.04 22.81
N GLY A 272 32.19 -4.68 21.64
CA GLY A 272 32.85 -5.98 21.51
C GLY A 272 31.88 -7.17 21.48
N GLY A 273 30.58 -6.94 21.68
CA GLY A 273 29.53 -7.95 21.54
C GLY A 273 29.57 -9.06 22.58
N GLY A 274 28.86 -10.14 22.29
CA GLY A 274 28.76 -11.32 23.14
C GLY A 274 27.63 -11.25 24.19
N PRO A 275 27.22 -12.42 24.74
CA PRO A 275 25.99 -12.54 25.54
C PRO A 275 26.01 -11.70 26.81
N ALA A 276 27.17 -11.64 27.49
CA ALA A 276 27.35 -10.86 28.71
C ALA A 276 27.20 -9.35 28.47
N LYS A 277 27.79 -8.84 27.38
CA LYS A 277 27.68 -7.42 27.01
C LYS A 277 26.26 -7.07 26.55
N ILE A 278 25.60 -7.96 25.82
CA ILE A 278 24.19 -7.79 25.45
C ILE A 278 23.32 -7.66 26.71
N SER A 279 23.50 -8.55 27.68
CA SER A 279 22.73 -8.53 28.94
C SER A 279 22.99 -7.25 29.75
N GLU A 280 24.25 -6.82 29.86
CA GLU A 280 24.63 -5.57 30.52
C GLU A 280 23.93 -4.35 29.91
N VAL A 281 23.96 -4.24 28.58
CA VAL A 281 23.34 -3.11 27.88
C VAL A 281 21.81 -3.17 27.97
N ILE A 282 21.20 -4.36 27.87
CA ILE A 282 19.77 -4.55 28.07
C ILE A 282 19.35 -4.01 29.44
N ASP A 283 20.07 -4.37 30.51
CA ASP A 283 19.82 -3.89 31.86
C ASP A 283 19.89 -2.36 31.97
N GLU A 284 20.87 -1.74 31.31
CA GLU A 284 21.00 -0.27 31.30
C GLU A 284 19.84 0.42 30.59
N VAL A 285 19.41 -0.11 29.45
CA VAL A 285 18.29 0.44 28.67
C VAL A 285 16.97 0.25 29.43
N SER A 286 16.74 -0.90 30.08
CA SER A 286 15.57 -1.10 30.95
C SER A 286 15.56 -0.10 32.11
N LYS A 287 16.69 0.10 32.80
CA LYS A 287 16.81 1.10 33.88
C LYS A 287 16.54 2.53 33.39
N LEU A 288 16.94 2.86 32.16
CA LEU A 288 16.62 4.16 31.54
C LEU A 288 15.11 4.32 31.31
N ALA A 289 14.45 3.26 30.81
CA ALA A 289 13.01 3.25 30.59
C ALA A 289 12.24 3.41 31.92
N ASP A 290 12.65 2.71 32.97
CA ASP A 290 12.01 2.82 34.29
C ASP A 290 12.16 4.21 34.91
N ARG A 291 13.35 4.83 34.79
CA ARG A 291 13.56 6.21 35.27
C ARG A 291 12.67 7.20 34.53
N TRP A 292 12.40 6.99 33.25
CA TRP A 292 11.49 7.83 32.48
C TRP A 292 10.06 7.77 33.02
N LYS A 293 9.59 6.60 33.43
CA LYS A 293 8.28 6.42 34.07
C LYS A 293 8.16 7.22 35.37
N GLY A 294 9.24 7.30 36.15
CA GLY A 294 9.28 8.06 37.41
C GLY A 294 9.49 9.57 37.25
N ALA A 295 9.86 10.05 36.06
CA ALA A 295 10.08 11.46 35.75
C ALA A 295 8.84 12.16 35.14
N LYS A 296 7.76 11.41 34.89
CA LYS A 296 6.46 11.90 34.39
C LYS A 296 5.46 12.12 35.51
#